data_AF-A0A067C9N6-F1
#
_entry.id   AF-A0A067C9N6-F1
#
_cell.length_a   1.000
_cell.length_b   1.000
_cell.length_c   1.000
_cell.angle_alpha   90.00
_cell.angle_beta   90.00
_cell.angle_gamma   90.00
#
_symmetry.space_group_name_H-M   'P 1'
#
loop_
_entity.id
_entity.type
_entity.pdbx_description
1 polymer ?
#
loop_
_entity_poly.entity_id
_entity_poly.type
_entity_poly.pdbx_seq_one_letter_code
_entity_poly.pdbx_strand_id
1 'polypeptide(L)'
;MSFCTAFTNGRCCIPIHDEYIKDTFYSILSAGSICAAAPNAALVTLKAIQCTACNPAVSLYLSTPRNVSFFSAPQTLKVCAAAAAAVSPHRFNDCGLVYIGSRNSICLPNIPIAPSIVFPGCDDGDHVCYSTTKGDYSPIWYCSKTPCGVDTPLGFRDVACHGPSCTASFQFLNDNRGAKPPFFEMFPVEIIDETSCDDAAICCVTDPRLEAST
;
A
#
# COMPACT_ATOMS: atom_id res chain seq x y z
N MET A 1 -11.37 -17.70 14.34
CA MET A 1 -9.97 -17.34 14.67
C MET A 1 -9.72 -15.97 14.06
N SER A 2 -9.15 -14.99 14.79
CA SER A 2 -8.95 -13.63 14.27
C SER A 2 -7.79 -13.61 13.27
N PHE A 3 -7.90 -12.79 12.22
CA PHE A 3 -6.84 -12.64 11.22
C PHE A 3 -5.75 -11.67 11.70
N CYS A 4 -6.13 -10.50 12.21
CA CYS A 4 -5.25 -9.47 12.73
C CYS A 4 -5.00 -9.62 14.24
N THR A 5 -4.18 -10.60 14.62
CA THR A 5 -3.90 -10.96 16.03
C THR A 5 -2.65 -10.31 16.62
N ALA A 6 -1.90 -9.52 15.85
CA ALA A 6 -0.62 -8.97 16.28
C ALA A 6 -0.73 -7.96 17.45
N PHE A 7 -1.93 -7.43 17.73
CA PHE A 7 -2.15 -6.40 18.74
C PHE A 7 -2.58 -7.02 20.09
N THR A 8 -1.60 -7.29 20.95
CA THR A 8 -1.78 -7.94 22.26
C THR A 8 -2.47 -7.06 23.30
N ASN A 9 -2.33 -5.73 23.19
CA ASN A 9 -2.87 -4.74 24.15
C ASN A 9 -4.28 -4.23 23.80
N GLY A 10 -4.98 -4.92 22.89
CA GLY A 10 -6.29 -4.53 22.40
C GLY A 10 -6.29 -4.23 20.90
N ARG A 11 -7.45 -4.35 20.25
CA ARG A 11 -7.66 -4.09 18.82
C ARG A 11 -8.84 -3.16 18.64
N CYS A 12 -8.75 -2.22 17.70
CA CYS A 12 -9.86 -1.32 17.36
C CYS A 12 -10.87 -1.95 16.41
N CYS A 13 -10.50 -3.02 15.72
CA CYS A 13 -11.39 -3.67 14.77
C CYS A 13 -12.36 -4.64 15.46
N ILE A 14 -13.63 -4.51 15.09
CA ILE A 14 -14.67 -5.50 15.41
C ILE A 14 -14.58 -6.69 14.43
N PRO A 15 -15.18 -7.85 14.73
CA PRO A 15 -15.02 -9.06 13.92
C PRO A 15 -15.31 -8.89 12.43
N ILE A 16 -16.32 -8.09 12.07
CA ILE A 16 -16.65 -7.84 10.65
C ILE A 16 -15.56 -7.05 9.91
N HIS A 17 -14.83 -6.17 10.59
CA HIS A 17 -13.69 -5.46 10.01
C HIS A 17 -12.49 -6.41 9.81
N ASP A 18 -12.22 -7.28 10.78
CA ASP A 18 -11.17 -8.30 10.69
C ASP A 18 -11.43 -9.25 9.52
N GLU A 19 -12.69 -9.65 9.32
CA GLU A 19 -13.12 -10.47 8.19
C GLU A 19 -12.94 -9.74 6.86
N TYR A 20 -13.35 -8.47 6.77
CA TYR A 20 -13.17 -7.67 5.56
C TYR A 20 -11.69 -7.49 5.19
N ILE A 21 -10.81 -7.27 6.18
CA ILE A 21 -9.36 -7.19 5.96
C ILE A 21 -8.83 -8.52 5.45
N LYS A 22 -9.24 -9.63 6.07
CA LYS A 22 -8.86 -10.98 5.65
C LYS A 22 -9.27 -11.27 4.20
N ASP A 23 -10.52 -10.95 3.84
CA ASP A 23 -11.05 -11.20 2.50
C ASP A 23 -10.34 -10.32 1.46
N THR A 24 -10.02 -9.07 1.81
CA THR A 24 -9.20 -8.20 0.96
C THR A 24 -7.78 -8.75 0.79
N PHE A 25 -7.15 -9.25 1.85
CA PHE A 25 -5.82 -9.85 1.79
C PHE A 25 -5.78 -11.05 0.83
N TYR A 26 -6.68 -12.02 1.02
CA TYR A 26 -6.66 -13.24 0.21
C TYR A 26 -7.16 -13.04 -1.21
N SER A 27 -8.05 -12.08 -1.45
CA SER A 27 -8.49 -11.78 -2.82
C SER A 27 -7.34 -11.29 -3.69
N ILE A 28 -6.40 -10.50 -3.16
CA ILE A 28 -5.18 -10.06 -3.87
C ILE A 28 -4.27 -11.26 -4.23
N LEU A 29 -4.23 -12.30 -3.39
CA LEU A 29 -3.33 -13.45 -3.55
C LEU A 29 -3.92 -14.60 -4.39
N SER A 30 -5.17 -14.46 -4.82
CA SER A 30 -5.92 -15.55 -5.44
C SER A 30 -5.46 -15.95 -6.86
N ALA A 31 -4.51 -15.21 -7.45
CA ALA A 31 -4.02 -15.44 -8.82
C ALA A 31 -3.14 -16.69 -8.91
N GLY A 32 -2.44 -17.04 -7.84
CA GLY A 32 -1.47 -18.15 -7.82
C GLY A 32 -1.61 -18.98 -6.57
N SER A 33 -1.94 -20.28 -6.74
CA SER A 33 -2.01 -21.25 -5.63
C SER A 33 -0.72 -21.32 -4.82
N ILE A 34 0.44 -21.03 -5.43
CA ILE A 34 1.75 -20.98 -4.77
C ILE A 34 1.83 -19.82 -3.78
N CYS A 35 1.34 -18.62 -4.10
CA CYS A 35 1.34 -17.50 -3.16
C CYS A 35 0.31 -17.69 -2.04
N ALA A 36 -0.81 -18.36 -2.31
CA ALA A 36 -1.76 -18.72 -1.27
C ALA A 36 -1.22 -19.82 -0.33
N ALA A 37 -0.34 -20.71 -0.82
CA ALA A 37 0.14 -21.87 -0.08
C ALA A 37 1.50 -21.68 0.62
N ALA A 38 2.38 -20.81 0.11
CA ALA A 38 3.74 -20.65 0.64
C ALA A 38 3.88 -19.32 1.41
N PRO A 39 4.01 -19.34 2.75
CA PRO A 39 4.31 -18.14 3.51
C PRO A 39 5.69 -17.61 3.11
N ASN A 40 5.73 -16.43 2.49
CA ASN A 40 6.96 -15.69 2.23
C ASN A 40 7.01 -14.44 3.13
N ALA A 41 8.19 -13.85 3.31
CA ALA A 41 8.35 -12.70 4.19
C ALA A 41 7.47 -11.50 3.80
N ALA A 42 7.29 -11.27 2.49
CA ALA A 42 6.48 -10.19 1.95
C ALA A 42 4.98 -10.33 2.29
N LEU A 43 4.45 -11.56 2.32
CA LEU A 43 3.06 -11.83 2.73
C LEU A 43 2.79 -11.47 4.18
N VAL A 44 3.75 -11.74 5.06
CA VAL A 44 3.61 -11.42 6.48
C VAL A 44 3.68 -9.90 6.70
N THR A 45 4.58 -9.19 6.01
CA THR A 45 4.63 -7.73 6.04
C THR A 45 3.37 -7.10 5.42
N LEU A 46 2.88 -7.63 4.30
CA LEU A 46 1.63 -7.17 3.67
C LEU A 46 0.44 -7.36 4.62
N LYS A 47 0.37 -8.49 5.31
CA LYS A 47 -0.63 -8.74 6.35
C LYS A 47 -0.51 -7.72 7.48
N ALA A 48 0.70 -7.44 7.97
CA ALA A 48 0.92 -6.44 9.01
C ALA A 48 0.44 -5.05 8.58
N ILE A 49 0.79 -4.63 7.36
CA ILE A 49 0.32 -3.37 6.77
C ILE A 49 -1.21 -3.32 6.72
N GLN A 50 -1.87 -4.32 6.13
CA GLN A 50 -3.34 -4.32 6.04
C GLN A 50 -4.02 -4.38 7.42
N CYS A 51 -3.44 -5.10 8.38
CA CYS A 51 -3.93 -5.17 9.75
C CYS A 51 -3.72 -3.88 10.55
N THR A 52 -3.01 -2.87 10.04
CA THR A 52 -2.88 -1.57 10.71
C THR A 52 -4.23 -0.94 11.03
N ALA A 53 -5.26 -1.21 10.23
CA ALA A 53 -6.63 -0.77 10.50
C ALA A 53 -7.18 -1.27 11.86
N CYS A 54 -6.65 -2.38 12.37
CA CYS A 54 -6.97 -2.91 13.69
C CYS A 54 -6.09 -2.36 14.82
N ASN A 55 -5.01 -1.64 14.50
CA ASN A 55 -4.03 -1.17 15.48
C ASN A 55 -4.64 -0.04 16.34
N PRO A 56 -4.65 -0.16 17.69
CA PRO A 56 -5.14 0.91 18.55
C PRO A 56 -4.33 2.22 18.44
N ALA A 57 -3.08 2.14 18.02
CA ALA A 57 -2.20 3.28 17.81
C ALA A 57 -2.32 3.88 16.40
N VAL A 58 -3.36 3.56 15.63
CA VAL A 58 -3.45 3.96 14.21
C VAL A 58 -3.46 5.46 13.98
N SER A 59 -3.94 6.25 14.96
CA SER A 59 -3.87 7.71 14.93
C SER A 59 -2.43 8.24 14.88
N LEU A 60 -1.44 7.48 15.35
CA LEU A 60 -0.03 7.86 15.28
C LEU A 60 0.53 7.76 13.85
N TYR A 61 -0.03 6.88 13.03
CA TYR A 61 0.37 6.72 11.62
C TYR A 61 -0.42 7.61 10.67
N LEU A 62 -1.47 8.29 11.15
CA LEU A 62 -2.26 9.24 10.37
C LEU A 62 -1.94 10.67 10.82
N SER A 63 -1.00 11.28 10.13
CA SER A 63 -0.54 12.64 10.44
C SER A 63 -0.35 13.47 9.19
N THR A 64 -0.09 14.77 9.36
CA THR A 64 0.17 15.70 8.26
C THR A 64 1.33 15.21 7.41
N PRO A 65 1.29 15.37 6.07
CA PRO A 65 2.39 14.95 5.19
C PRO A 65 3.72 15.55 5.64
N ARG A 66 4.81 14.77 5.63
CA ARG A 66 6.15 15.34 5.82
C ARG A 66 6.59 16.03 4.53
N ASN A 67 6.31 15.40 3.38
CA ASN A 67 6.51 15.95 2.06
C ASN A 67 5.28 16.75 1.59
N VAL A 68 5.11 17.96 2.16
CA VAL A 68 3.99 18.86 1.81
C VAL A 68 4.06 19.41 0.38
N SER A 69 5.22 19.32 -0.28
CA SER A 69 5.38 19.71 -1.68
C SER A 69 4.89 18.63 -2.65
N PHE A 70 4.89 17.36 -2.25
CA PHE A 70 4.36 16.25 -3.05
C PHE A 70 2.90 15.91 -2.73
N PHE A 71 2.49 15.98 -1.46
CA PHE A 71 1.11 15.67 -1.07
C PHE A 71 0.25 16.92 -0.95
N SER A 72 -1.00 16.83 -1.42
CA SER A 72 -2.04 17.85 -1.26
C SER A 72 -3.04 17.51 -0.17
N ALA A 73 -3.11 16.24 0.25
CA ALA A 73 -4.02 15.79 1.31
C ALA A 73 -3.63 16.38 2.69
N PRO A 74 -4.62 16.63 3.57
CA PRO A 74 -4.34 17.14 4.92
C PRO A 74 -3.67 16.09 5.82
N GLN A 75 -3.85 14.81 5.52
CA GLN A 75 -3.27 13.68 6.24
C GLN A 75 -2.83 12.60 5.26
N THR A 76 -1.79 11.88 5.65
CA THR A 76 -1.25 10.70 4.95
C THR A 76 -1.10 9.56 5.94
N LEU A 77 -1.28 8.33 5.47
CA LEU A 77 -0.88 7.15 6.22
C LEU A 77 0.64 6.95 6.10
N LYS A 78 1.35 6.90 7.22
CA LYS A 78 2.80 6.70 7.28
C LYS A 78 3.14 5.22 7.23
N VAL A 79 3.89 4.79 6.23
CA VAL A 79 4.44 3.43 6.15
C VAL A 79 5.95 3.51 6.16
N CYS A 80 6.59 2.70 7.00
CA CYS A 80 8.03 2.68 7.14
C CYS A 80 8.71 2.16 5.86
N ALA A 81 9.86 2.73 5.49
CA ALA A 81 10.57 2.43 4.24
C ALA A 81 10.94 0.94 4.10
N ALA A 82 11.41 0.30 5.18
CA ALA A 82 11.71 -1.12 5.24
C ALA A 82 10.45 -1.97 5.02
N ALA A 83 9.32 -1.60 5.64
CA ALA A 83 8.05 -2.28 5.43
C ALA A 83 7.56 -2.13 3.97
N ALA A 84 7.67 -0.92 3.41
CA ALA A 84 7.33 -0.66 2.01
C ALA A 84 8.22 -1.44 1.03
N ALA A 85 9.52 -1.53 1.29
CA ALA A 85 10.45 -2.31 0.49
C ALA A 85 10.17 -3.82 0.57
N ALA A 86 9.80 -4.33 1.75
CA ALA A 86 9.45 -5.73 1.96
C ALA A 86 8.17 -6.15 1.22
N VAL A 87 7.25 -5.23 0.95
CA VAL A 87 6.04 -5.47 0.13
C VAL A 87 6.16 -4.98 -1.31
N SER A 88 7.38 -4.73 -1.81
CA SER A 88 7.55 -4.26 -3.19
C SER A 88 6.96 -5.25 -4.20
N PRO A 89 6.26 -4.77 -5.26
CA PRO A 89 5.55 -5.61 -6.23
C PRO A 89 6.35 -6.78 -6.80
N HIS A 90 7.64 -6.58 -7.05
CA HIS A 90 8.51 -7.63 -7.61
C HIS A 90 8.61 -8.87 -6.71
N ARG A 91 8.37 -8.75 -5.40
CA ARG A 91 8.33 -9.88 -4.44
C ARG A 91 7.17 -10.85 -4.69
N PHE A 92 6.23 -10.46 -5.55
CA PHE A 92 5.05 -11.25 -5.91
C PHE A 92 5.05 -11.66 -7.39
N ASN A 93 6.11 -11.35 -8.16
CA ASN A 93 6.16 -11.67 -9.59
C ASN A 93 6.06 -13.17 -9.89
N ASP A 94 6.72 -14.01 -9.08
CA ASP A 94 6.75 -15.46 -9.28
C ASP A 94 5.39 -16.14 -9.10
N CYS A 95 4.47 -15.48 -8.40
CA CYS A 95 3.16 -16.03 -8.10
C CYS A 95 1.99 -15.24 -8.72
N GLY A 96 2.25 -14.00 -9.18
CA GLY A 96 1.24 -13.07 -9.64
C GLY A 96 0.34 -12.55 -8.50
N LEU A 97 -0.40 -11.48 -8.77
CA LEU A 97 -1.48 -10.99 -7.91
C LEU A 97 -2.78 -10.90 -8.70
N VAL A 98 -3.91 -10.84 -8.03
CA VAL A 98 -5.17 -10.41 -8.63
C VAL A 98 -5.33 -8.93 -8.41
N TYR A 99 -5.53 -8.21 -9.50
CA TYR A 99 -6.02 -6.86 -9.46
C TYR A 99 -7.53 -6.88 -9.33
N ILE A 100 -7.99 -6.52 -8.14
CA ILE A 100 -9.41 -6.54 -7.79
C ILE A 100 -10.07 -5.39 -8.54
N GLY A 101 -11.18 -5.63 -9.25
CA GLY A 101 -11.86 -4.58 -10.02
C GLY A 101 -12.40 -3.45 -9.13
N SER A 102 -13.06 -3.82 -8.03
CA SER A 102 -13.40 -2.92 -6.92
C SER A 102 -13.63 -3.72 -5.66
N ARG A 103 -13.13 -3.24 -4.52
CA ARG A 103 -13.41 -3.85 -3.21
C ARG A 103 -14.90 -3.91 -2.86
N ASN A 104 -15.71 -3.04 -3.50
CA ASN A 104 -17.13 -2.85 -3.17
C ASN A 104 -18.08 -3.22 -4.32
N SER A 105 -17.57 -3.69 -5.47
CA SER A 105 -18.40 -4.07 -6.62
C SER A 105 -17.99 -5.41 -7.20
N ILE A 106 -18.84 -6.42 -6.97
CA ILE A 106 -18.66 -7.79 -7.47
C ILE A 106 -18.78 -7.85 -9.00
N CYS A 107 -19.43 -6.87 -9.61
CA CYS A 107 -19.64 -6.82 -11.05
C CYS A 107 -18.39 -6.39 -11.84
N LEU A 108 -17.36 -5.86 -11.17
CA LEU A 108 -16.09 -5.52 -11.84
C LEU A 108 -15.18 -6.75 -11.85
N PRO A 109 -14.63 -7.13 -13.03
CA PRO A 109 -13.84 -8.34 -13.14
C PRO A 109 -12.53 -8.22 -12.37
N ASN A 110 -12.14 -9.33 -11.76
CA ASN A 110 -10.83 -9.51 -11.15
C ASN A 110 -9.85 -10.03 -12.22
N ILE A 111 -8.67 -9.41 -12.31
CA ILE A 111 -7.72 -9.69 -13.39
C ILE A 111 -6.40 -10.17 -12.78
N PRO A 112 -5.88 -11.36 -13.13
CA PRO A 112 -4.53 -11.75 -12.77
C PRO A 112 -3.50 -10.81 -13.42
N ILE A 113 -2.55 -10.34 -12.63
CA ILE A 113 -1.53 -9.37 -13.06
C ILE A 113 -0.13 -9.83 -12.69
N ALA A 114 0.83 -9.42 -13.52
CA ALA A 114 2.23 -9.34 -13.15
C ALA A 114 2.44 -8.02 -12.37
N PRO A 115 2.70 -8.05 -11.05
CA PRO A 115 2.67 -6.84 -10.23
C PRO A 115 3.69 -5.79 -10.64
N SER A 116 4.90 -6.20 -11.03
CA SER A 116 5.94 -5.28 -11.53
C SER A 116 5.59 -4.59 -12.85
N ILE A 117 4.63 -5.10 -13.62
CA ILE A 117 4.14 -4.45 -14.84
C ILE A 117 3.08 -3.40 -14.52
N VAL A 118 2.20 -3.69 -13.56
CA VAL A 118 1.12 -2.77 -13.13
C VAL A 118 1.63 -1.66 -12.22
N PHE A 119 2.67 -1.94 -11.44
CA PHE A 119 3.33 -1.02 -10.52
C PHE A 119 4.83 -0.92 -10.87
N PRO A 120 5.17 -0.26 -12.00
CA PRO A 120 6.54 -0.23 -12.48
C PRO A 120 7.49 0.58 -11.58
N GLY A 121 6.98 1.52 -10.79
CA GLY A 121 7.79 2.61 -10.25
C GLY A 121 8.23 3.59 -11.34
N CYS A 122 8.73 4.74 -10.92
CA CYS A 122 9.18 5.84 -11.77
C CYS A 122 10.65 6.16 -11.51
N ASP A 123 11.26 6.86 -12.47
CA ASP A 123 12.55 7.50 -12.25
C ASP A 123 12.36 8.77 -11.42
N ASP A 124 13.39 9.16 -10.68
CA ASP A 124 13.43 10.48 -10.04
C ASP A 124 13.26 11.59 -11.08
N GLY A 125 12.40 12.57 -10.78
CA GLY A 125 12.06 13.65 -11.71
C GLY A 125 10.81 13.39 -12.55
N ASP A 126 10.25 12.17 -12.53
CA ASP A 126 9.02 11.83 -13.24
C ASP A 126 7.78 12.14 -12.40
N HIS A 127 6.62 12.23 -13.03
CA HIS A 127 5.33 12.39 -12.38
C HIS A 127 4.66 11.02 -12.24
N VAL A 128 4.16 10.73 -11.04
CA VAL A 128 3.42 9.49 -10.73
C VAL A 128 1.95 9.72 -11.05
N CYS A 129 1.48 9.13 -12.14
CA CYS A 129 0.13 9.32 -12.65
C CYS A 129 -0.72 8.05 -12.47
N TYR A 130 -2.03 8.24 -12.41
CA TYR A 130 -3.00 7.16 -12.33
C TYR A 130 -4.16 7.43 -13.27
N SER A 131 -4.29 6.63 -14.32
CA SER A 131 -5.36 6.78 -15.30
C SER A 131 -6.42 5.72 -15.13
N THR A 132 -7.69 6.12 -15.18
CA THR A 132 -8.86 5.23 -15.16
C THR A 132 -9.38 4.89 -16.55
N THR A 133 -8.75 5.39 -17.61
CA THR A 133 -9.18 5.19 -18.99
C THR A 133 -8.06 4.80 -19.95
N LYS A 134 -6.78 4.85 -19.55
CA LYS A 134 -5.64 4.51 -20.42
C LYS A 134 -5.19 3.05 -20.26
N GLY A 135 -4.96 2.40 -21.40
CA GLY A 135 -4.29 1.10 -21.51
C GLY A 135 -5.20 -0.12 -21.34
N ASP A 136 -4.64 -1.30 -21.63
CA ASP A 136 -5.34 -2.59 -21.55
C ASP A 136 -5.66 -3.00 -20.10
N TYR A 137 -4.91 -2.46 -19.14
CA TYR A 137 -5.09 -2.65 -17.69
C TYR A 137 -5.65 -1.39 -17.04
N SER A 138 -6.70 -0.80 -17.61
CA SER A 138 -7.32 0.38 -17.00
C SER A 138 -8.19 0.00 -15.79
N PRO A 139 -8.04 0.63 -14.61
CA PRO A 139 -7.12 1.73 -14.29
C PRO A 139 -5.67 1.30 -14.05
N ILE A 140 -4.68 2.10 -14.47
CA ILE A 140 -3.23 1.80 -14.42
C ILE A 140 -2.40 2.93 -13.80
N TRP A 141 -1.34 2.58 -13.07
CA TRP A 141 -0.28 3.49 -12.66
C TRP A 141 0.78 3.61 -13.76
N TYR A 142 1.22 4.83 -14.05
CA TYR A 142 2.26 5.05 -15.04
C TYR A 142 3.11 6.27 -14.68
N CYS A 143 4.27 6.36 -15.31
CA CYS A 143 5.23 7.43 -15.09
C CYS A 143 5.25 8.35 -16.31
N SER A 144 5.30 9.65 -16.05
CA SER A 144 5.28 10.67 -17.09
C SER A 144 6.42 11.66 -16.89
N LYS A 145 7.16 11.96 -17.97
CA LYS A 145 8.17 13.03 -17.95
C LYS A 145 7.54 14.43 -17.85
N THR A 146 6.21 14.54 -17.98
CA THR A 146 5.43 15.79 -17.88
C THR A 146 4.32 15.68 -16.83
N PRO A 147 3.79 16.81 -16.32
CA PRO A 147 2.66 16.82 -15.39
C PRO A 147 1.48 15.95 -15.83
N CYS A 148 0.85 15.23 -14.90
CA CYS A 148 -0.24 14.29 -15.12
C CYS A 148 -1.56 14.99 -15.48
N GLY A 149 -1.76 16.22 -15.03
CA GLY A 149 -3.01 16.96 -15.18
C GLY A 149 -4.18 16.21 -14.52
N VAL A 150 -5.16 15.80 -15.34
CA VAL A 150 -6.35 15.07 -14.88
C VAL A 150 -6.06 13.67 -14.33
N ASP A 151 -4.92 13.08 -14.70
CA ASP A 151 -4.47 11.77 -14.21
C ASP A 151 -3.65 11.89 -12.89
N THR A 152 -3.63 13.07 -12.26
CA THR A 152 -2.99 13.25 -10.94
C THR A 152 -3.78 12.49 -9.88
N PRO A 153 -3.17 11.56 -9.11
CA PRO A 153 -3.87 10.82 -8.07
C PRO A 153 -4.44 11.73 -6.98
N LEU A 154 -5.58 11.32 -6.40
CA LEU A 154 -6.22 12.07 -5.32
C LEU A 154 -5.27 12.21 -4.12
N GLY A 155 -5.15 13.44 -3.61
CA GLY A 155 -4.30 13.75 -2.46
C GLY A 155 -2.83 13.96 -2.82
N PHE A 156 -2.46 13.91 -4.09
CA PHE A 156 -1.13 14.22 -4.59
C PHE A 156 -1.14 15.63 -5.20
N ARG A 157 0.04 16.23 -5.32
CA ARG A 157 0.28 17.41 -6.15
C ARG A 157 0.87 16.92 -7.47
N ASP A 158 0.55 17.63 -8.54
CA ASP A 158 1.09 17.32 -9.87
C ASP A 158 2.51 17.85 -9.99
N VAL A 159 3.43 17.17 -9.30
CA VAL A 159 4.85 17.50 -9.22
C VAL A 159 5.69 16.24 -9.43
N ALA A 160 6.94 16.43 -9.83
CA ALA A 160 7.89 15.35 -9.96
C ALA A 160 8.11 14.63 -8.60
N CYS A 161 8.13 13.31 -8.64
CA CYS A 161 8.49 12.46 -7.52
C CYS A 161 10.01 12.48 -7.30
N HIS A 162 10.42 12.14 -6.08
CA HIS A 162 11.80 11.90 -5.71
C HIS A 162 11.90 10.81 -4.64
N GLY A 163 12.91 9.94 -4.75
CA GLY A 163 13.24 8.92 -3.77
C GLY A 163 12.07 7.96 -3.51
N PRO A 164 11.61 7.81 -2.26
CA PRO A 164 10.55 6.85 -1.92
C PRO A 164 9.26 7.03 -2.72
N SER A 165 8.89 8.27 -3.05
CA SER A 165 7.68 8.60 -3.81
C SER A 165 7.70 8.13 -5.27
N CYS A 166 8.87 7.76 -5.80
CA CYS A 166 8.98 7.18 -7.14
C CYS A 166 8.95 5.65 -7.15
N THR A 167 9.02 4.99 -6.00
CA THR A 167 9.21 3.52 -5.98
C THR A 167 7.98 2.73 -6.44
N ALA A 168 8.18 1.51 -6.94
CA ALA A 168 7.10 0.58 -7.23
C ALA A 168 6.25 0.28 -5.98
N SER A 169 6.89 0.21 -4.80
CA SER A 169 6.20 0.07 -3.51
C SER A 169 5.26 1.22 -3.23
N PHE A 170 5.63 2.45 -3.58
CA PHE A 170 4.80 3.63 -3.40
C PHE A 170 3.50 3.56 -4.21
N GLN A 171 3.59 3.20 -5.49
CA GLN A 171 2.41 3.00 -6.35
C GLN A 171 1.52 1.89 -5.78
N PHE A 172 2.11 0.76 -5.39
CA PHE A 172 1.38 -0.39 -4.87
C PHE A 172 0.67 -0.12 -3.53
N LEU A 173 1.29 0.66 -2.65
CA LEU A 173 0.70 1.09 -1.38
C LEU A 173 -0.34 2.20 -1.55
N ASN A 174 -0.26 2.98 -2.62
CA ASN A 174 -1.25 4.01 -2.93
C ASN A 174 -2.44 3.49 -3.74
N ASP A 175 -2.35 2.28 -4.28
CA ASP A 175 -3.48 1.62 -4.94
C ASP A 175 -4.45 1.01 -3.93
N ASN A 176 -5.71 1.45 -3.98
CA ASN A 176 -6.79 0.90 -3.16
C ASN A 176 -7.14 -0.56 -3.49
N ARG A 177 -6.56 -1.15 -4.53
CA ARG A 177 -6.76 -2.54 -4.96
C ARG A 177 -5.48 -3.36 -4.76
N GLY A 178 -4.39 -2.69 -4.38
CA GLY A 178 -3.11 -3.27 -4.01
C GLY A 178 -2.91 -3.34 -2.50
N ALA A 179 -1.73 -2.94 -2.04
CA ALA A 179 -1.30 -3.10 -0.65
C ALA A 179 -1.90 -2.10 0.34
N LYS A 180 -2.66 -1.09 -0.12
CA LYS A 180 -3.23 -0.10 0.79
C LYS A 180 -4.16 -0.76 1.82
N PRO A 181 -4.00 -0.48 3.12
CA PRO A 181 -4.89 -1.02 4.14
C PRO A 181 -6.36 -0.67 3.88
N PRO A 182 -7.29 -1.61 4.07
CA PRO A 182 -8.71 -1.31 4.08
C PRO A 182 -9.07 -0.22 5.09
N PHE A 183 -10.05 0.62 4.77
CA PHE A 183 -10.49 1.78 5.57
C PHE A 183 -9.55 3.00 5.54
N PHE A 184 -8.47 2.94 4.75
CA PHE A 184 -7.54 4.06 4.52
C PHE A 184 -7.59 4.58 3.07
N GLU A 185 -8.61 4.21 2.30
CA GLU A 185 -8.70 4.52 0.86
C GLU A 185 -8.62 6.02 0.55
N MET A 186 -9.11 6.86 1.47
CA MET A 186 -9.10 8.31 1.33
C MET A 186 -7.75 8.98 1.64
N PHE A 187 -6.82 8.24 2.28
CA PHE A 187 -5.52 8.77 2.68
C PHE A 187 -4.44 8.29 1.71
N PRO A 188 -3.66 9.20 1.12
CA PRO A 188 -2.41 8.85 0.47
C PRO A 188 -1.47 8.15 1.46
N VAL A 189 -0.72 7.17 0.98
CA VAL A 189 0.37 6.56 1.73
C VAL A 189 1.64 7.36 1.49
N GLU A 190 2.28 7.80 2.57
CA GLU A 190 3.61 8.40 2.55
C GLU A 190 4.62 7.41 3.13
N ILE A 191 5.69 7.15 2.38
CA ILE A 191 6.79 6.28 2.83
C ILE A 191 7.77 7.12 3.65
N ILE A 192 8.04 6.69 4.88
CA ILE A 192 8.88 7.39 5.86
C ILE A 192 10.14 6.57 6.12
N ASP A 193 11.29 7.23 6.08
CA ASP A 193 12.54 6.67 6.58
C ASP A 193 12.46 6.57 8.12
N GLU A 194 12.54 5.36 8.66
CA GLU A 194 12.38 5.10 10.09
C GLU A 194 13.46 5.79 10.92
N THR A 195 14.64 6.05 10.36
CA THR A 195 15.73 6.76 11.04
C THR A 195 15.41 8.24 11.28
N SER A 196 14.46 8.79 10.53
CA SER A 196 13.95 10.16 10.71
C SER A 196 12.80 10.26 11.71
N CYS A 197 12.50 9.18 12.42
CA CYS A 197 11.58 9.18 13.52
C CYS A 197 12.34 9.46 14.81
N ASP A 198 12.04 10.59 15.44
CA ASP A 198 12.47 10.86 16.82
C ASP A 198 12.07 9.68 17.73
N ASP A 199 12.70 9.54 18.90
CA ASP A 199 12.57 8.44 19.90
C ASP A 199 11.12 8.01 20.29
N ALA A 200 10.08 8.59 19.70
CA ALA A 200 8.77 7.97 19.58
C ALA A 200 8.90 6.62 18.86
N ALA A 201 8.87 5.54 19.64
CA ALA A 201 8.95 4.15 19.21
C ALA A 201 7.94 3.73 18.10
N ILE A 202 7.04 4.63 17.65
CA ILE A 202 5.97 4.34 16.71
C ILE A 202 5.64 5.62 15.89
N CYS A 203 6.24 5.77 14.70
CA CYS A 203 5.99 6.92 13.79
C CYS A 203 5.38 6.53 12.44
N CYS A 204 5.48 5.25 12.07
CA CYS A 204 5.02 4.69 10.81
C CYS A 204 4.70 3.20 10.99
N VAL A 205 3.92 2.65 10.07
CA VAL A 205 3.58 1.23 10.06
C VAL A 205 4.82 0.41 9.73
N THR A 206 5.17 -0.52 10.62
CA THR A 206 6.27 -1.46 10.46
C THR A 206 5.78 -2.93 10.46
N ASP A 207 6.68 -3.85 10.13
CA ASP A 207 6.49 -5.27 10.42
C ASP A 207 6.90 -5.52 11.88
N PRO A 208 6.03 -6.10 12.72
CA PRO A 208 6.38 -6.41 14.12
C PRO A 208 7.57 -7.35 14.27
N ARG A 209 8.00 -8.06 13.21
CA ARG A 209 9.26 -8.84 13.22
C ARG A 209 10.50 -7.99 12.95
N LEU A 210 10.36 -6.86 12.27
CA LEU A 210 11.45 -5.91 12.06
C LEU A 210 11.78 -5.13 13.35
N GLU A 211 10.81 -4.98 14.27
CA GLU A 211 11.03 -4.40 15.60
C GLU A 211 11.91 -5.27 16.51
N ALA A 212 12.01 -6.58 16.26
CA ALA A 212 12.81 -7.51 17.08
C ALA A 212 14.28 -7.63 16.65
N SER A 213 14.70 -6.90 15.60
CA SER A 213 16.04 -7.02 14.99
C SER A 213 16.96 -5.81 15.26
N THR A 214 16.52 -4.87 16.10
CA THR A 214 17.28 -3.71 16.58
C THR A 214 17.40 -3.75 18.09
#